data_AF-A0A497T8R3-F1
#
_entry.id   AF-A0A497T8R3-F1
#
_cell.length_a   1.000
_cell.length_b   1.000
_cell.length_c   1.000
_cell.angle_alpha   90.00
_cell.angle_beta   90.00
_cell.angle_gamma   90.00
#
_symmetry.space_group_name_H-M   'P 1'
#
loop_
_entity.id
_entity.type
_entity.pdbx_description
1 polymer ?
#
loop_
_entity_poly.entity_id
_entity_poly.type
_entity_poly.pdbx_seq_one_letter_code
_entity_poly.pdbx_strand_id
1 'polypeptide(L)'
;MRGISATLLIIITAVVLLVAALVLLTIFGGGIAPWGTMVNPYNYCYQQCQSTCSTTGNLPPNWFVATQKTDQGLKSCAEITGVKSCSDCLR
;
A
#
# COMPACT_ATOMS: atom_id res chain seq x y z
N MET A 1 17.39 8.75 -41.24
CA MET A 1 17.33 8.45 -39.80
C MET A 1 16.21 9.25 -39.10
N ARG A 2 14.93 9.11 -39.49
CA ARG A 2 13.81 9.85 -38.87
C ARG A 2 12.65 8.96 -38.39
N GLY A 3 12.58 7.70 -38.86
CA GLY A 3 11.54 6.75 -38.42
C GLY A 3 11.84 6.07 -37.08
N ILE A 4 13.11 5.72 -36.81
CA ILE A 4 13.51 4.96 -35.61
C ILE A 4 13.31 5.77 -34.33
N SER A 5 13.51 7.10 -34.39
CA SER A 5 13.37 7.99 -33.23
C SER A 5 11.93 8.07 -32.72
N ALA A 6 10.95 8.09 -33.64
CA ALA A 6 9.54 8.14 -33.28
C ALA A 6 9.07 6.84 -32.64
N THR A 7 9.48 5.68 -33.15
CA THR A 7 9.09 4.37 -32.59
C THR A 7 9.67 4.18 -31.20
N LEU A 8 10.92 4.58 -30.98
CA LEU A 8 11.58 4.45 -29.69
C LEU A 8 10.94 5.38 -28.64
N LEU A 9 10.56 6.60 -29.03
CA LEU A 9 9.81 7.52 -28.16
C LEU A 9 8.43 6.97 -27.77
N ILE A 10 7.71 6.35 -28.70
CA ILE A 10 6.39 5.74 -28.42
C ILE A 10 6.52 4.61 -27.40
N ILE A 11 7.57 3.79 -27.51
CA ILE A 11 7.81 2.69 -26.57
C ILE A 11 8.11 3.24 -25.17
N ILE A 12 8.99 4.24 -25.07
CA ILE A 12 9.35 4.84 -23.78
C ILE A 12 8.12 5.45 -23.10
N THR A 13 7.31 6.22 -23.82
CA THR A 13 6.11 6.84 -23.24
C THR A 13 5.07 5.81 -22.79
N ALA A 14 4.89 4.73 -23.54
CA ALA A 14 4.01 3.64 -23.16
C ALA A 14 4.49 2.94 -21.88
N VAL A 15 5.79 2.64 -21.76
CA VAL A 15 6.36 2.01 -20.56
C VAL A 15 6.21 2.92 -19.34
N VAL A 16 6.47 4.22 -19.49
CA VAL A 16 6.34 5.19 -18.38
C VAL A 16 4.90 5.29 -17.89
N LEU A 17 3.91 5.33 -18.80
CA LEU A 17 2.49 5.31 -18.42
C LEU A 17 2.11 4.03 -17.67
N LEU A 18 2.64 2.89 -18.10
CA LEU A 18 2.36 1.59 -17.49
C LEU A 18 2.93 1.51 -16.07
N VAL A 19 4.16 1.99 -15.86
CA VAL A 19 4.77 2.08 -14.53
C VAL A 19 4.04 3.08 -13.65
N ALA A 20 3.68 4.25 -14.16
CA ALA A 20 2.91 5.25 -13.41
C ALA A 20 1.55 4.70 -12.98
N ALA A 21 0.84 4.00 -13.86
CA ALA A 21 -0.42 3.33 -13.53
C ALA A 21 -0.22 2.25 -12.46
N LEU A 22 0.87 1.47 -12.52
CA LEU A 22 1.19 0.44 -11.53
C LEU A 22 1.54 1.05 -10.16
N VAL A 23 2.25 2.18 -10.15
CA VAL A 23 2.55 2.94 -8.93
C VAL A 23 1.28 3.54 -8.33
N LEU A 24 0.40 4.10 -9.16
CA LEU A 24 -0.90 4.58 -8.70
C LEU A 24 -1.74 3.42 -8.16
N LEU A 25 -1.79 2.28 -8.85
CA LEU A 25 -2.50 1.08 -8.37
C LEU A 25 -1.89 0.49 -7.10
N THR A 26 -0.60 0.66 -6.84
CA THR A 26 0.02 0.22 -5.58
C THR A 26 -0.12 1.24 -4.46
N ILE A 27 -0.16 2.54 -4.74
CA ILE A 27 -0.50 3.59 -3.75
C ILE A 27 -1.98 3.51 -3.40
N PHE A 28 -2.85 3.36 -4.40
CA PHE A 28 -4.28 3.16 -4.18
C PHE A 28 -4.56 1.75 -3.68
N GLY A 29 -3.86 0.69 -4.12
CA GLY A 29 -4.03 -0.68 -3.63
C GLY A 29 -3.47 -0.90 -2.22
N GLY A 30 -2.39 -0.21 -1.86
CA GLY A 30 -1.84 -0.13 -0.50
C GLY A 30 -2.50 0.95 0.37
N GLY A 31 -3.34 1.78 -0.25
CA GLY A 31 -4.04 2.92 0.32
C GLY A 31 -5.56 2.87 0.09
N ILE A 32 -6.13 1.70 -0.22
CA ILE A 32 -7.57 1.44 -0.02
C ILE A 32 -7.75 1.29 1.48
N ALA A 33 -7.40 2.32 2.24
CA ALA A 33 -8.21 2.66 3.40
C ALA A 33 -9.61 2.85 2.81
N PRO A 34 -10.58 1.98 3.14
CA PRO A 34 -11.92 2.14 2.61
C PRO A 34 -12.47 3.47 3.14
N TRP A 35 -12.45 4.51 2.31
CA TRP A 35 -13.15 5.79 2.54
C TRP A 35 -14.67 5.60 2.38
N GLY A 36 -15.21 4.52 2.96
CA GLY A 36 -16.55 4.06 2.66
C GLY A 36 -17.32 3.52 3.86
N THR A 37 -16.68 3.03 4.91
CA THR A 37 -17.42 2.53 6.07
C THR A 37 -16.59 2.65 7.33
N MET A 38 -17.27 2.58 8.47
CA MET A 38 -16.77 2.36 9.82
C MET A 38 -15.93 1.07 9.92
N VAL A 39 -14.88 0.91 9.11
CA VAL A 39 -13.98 -0.24 9.17
C VAL A 39 -13.12 -0.02 10.40
N ASN A 40 -13.43 -0.81 11.43
CA ASN A 40 -12.67 -0.88 12.65
C ASN A 40 -11.16 -0.82 12.31
N PRO A 41 -10.41 0.21 12.73
CA PRO A 41 -9.03 0.43 12.30
C PRO A 41 -8.14 -0.78 12.61
N TYR A 42 -8.52 -1.56 13.62
CA TYR A 42 -7.94 -2.86 13.92
C TYR A 42 -8.02 -3.84 12.75
N ASN A 43 -9.20 -4.02 12.15
CA ASN A 43 -9.43 -4.99 11.08
C ASN A 43 -8.71 -4.56 9.79
N TYR A 44 -8.67 -3.25 9.53
CA TYR A 44 -7.89 -2.70 8.42
C TYR A 44 -6.40 -3.00 8.57
N CYS A 45 -5.82 -2.70 9.74
CA CYS A 45 -4.42 -2.98 10.01
C CYS A 45 -4.13 -4.49 9.92
N TYR A 46 -5.01 -5.34 10.45
CA TYR A 46 -4.83 -6.79 10.40
C TYR A 46 -4.82 -7.34 8.96
N GLN A 47 -5.75 -6.90 8.11
CA GLN A 47 -5.76 -7.29 6.69
C GLN A 47 -4.54 -6.77 5.93
N GLN A 48 -4.15 -5.52 6.17
CA GLN A 48 -2.96 -4.95 5.55
C GLN A 48 -1.71 -5.72 5.98
N CYS A 49 -1.63 -6.11 7.24
CA CYS A 49 -0.55 -6.94 7.73
C CYS A 49 -0.52 -8.31 7.07
N GLN A 50 -1.64 -9.05 7.04
CA GLN A 50 -1.70 -10.36 6.39
C GLN A 50 -1.28 -10.30 4.92
N SER A 51 -1.79 -9.32 4.18
CA SER A 51 -1.48 -9.15 2.75
C SER A 51 0.02 -8.91 2.53
N THR A 52 0.59 -7.98 3.30
CA THR A 52 1.98 -7.56 3.12
C THR A 52 2.97 -8.59 3.66
N CYS A 53 2.65 -9.22 4.78
CA CYS A 53 3.45 -10.29 5.36
C CYS A 53 3.44 -11.56 4.51
N SER A 54 2.30 -11.91 3.90
CA SER A 54 2.22 -13.06 2.98
C SER A 54 2.98 -12.82 1.68
N THR A 55 3.03 -11.57 1.21
CA THR A 55 3.65 -11.23 -0.09
C THR A 55 5.16 -10.95 0.03
N THR A 56 5.56 -10.28 1.11
CA THR A 56 6.90 -9.69 1.25
C THR A 56 7.68 -10.24 2.45
N GLY A 57 7.04 -10.99 3.34
CA GLY A 57 7.63 -11.45 4.60
C GLY A 57 7.89 -10.33 5.63
N ASN A 58 7.56 -9.09 5.29
CA ASN A 58 7.84 -7.90 6.07
C ASN A 58 6.57 -7.09 6.32
N LEU A 59 6.57 -6.34 7.43
CA LEU A 59 5.48 -5.45 7.78
C LEU A 59 5.36 -4.32 6.74
N PRO A 60 4.16 -3.74 6.59
CA PRO A 60 3.96 -2.57 5.75
C PRO A 60 4.93 -1.42 6.13
N PRO A 61 5.51 -0.69 5.16
CA PRO A 61 6.44 0.41 5.46
C PRO A 61 5.78 1.56 6.25
N ASN A 62 4.46 1.70 6.16
CA ASN A 62 3.66 2.65 6.91
C ASN A 62 3.13 2.10 8.25
N TRP A 63 3.54 0.90 8.68
CA TRP A 63 3.00 0.24 9.88
C TRP A 63 3.15 1.06 11.16
N PHE A 64 4.26 1.80 11.26
CA PHE A 64 4.60 2.68 12.39
C PHE A 64 4.21 4.13 12.16
N VAL A 65 3.62 4.46 11.00
CA VAL A 65 3.21 5.82 10.67
C VAL A 65 1.78 6.03 11.15
N ALA A 66 1.55 7.12 11.88
CA ALA A 66 0.23 7.46 12.41
C ALA A 66 -0.69 7.96 11.28
N THR A 67 -1.30 7.02 10.55
CA THR A 67 -2.21 7.32 9.43
C THR A 67 -3.67 6.97 9.73
N GLN A 68 -3.95 6.20 10.78
CA GLN A 68 -5.30 5.71 11.07
C GLN A 68 -6.02 6.67 12.00
N LYS A 69 -7.21 7.12 11.59
CA LYS A 69 -8.05 8.00 12.41
C LYS A 69 -8.81 7.16 13.43
N THR A 70 -8.56 7.41 14.71
CA THR A 70 -9.29 6.83 15.85
C THR A 70 -10.02 7.94 16.61
N ASP A 71 -10.94 7.59 17.51
CA ASP A 71 -11.60 8.57 18.41
C ASP A 71 -10.60 9.39 19.25
N GLN A 72 -9.38 8.87 19.47
CA GLN A 72 -8.32 9.53 20.23
C GLN A 72 -7.30 10.27 19.34
N GLY A 73 -7.54 10.35 18.03
CA GLY A 73 -6.64 10.98 17.06
C GLY A 73 -5.98 10.00 16.10
N LEU A 74 -4.97 10.47 15.36
CA LEU A 74 -4.20 9.66 14.43
C LEU A 74 -3.29 8.70 15.19
N LYS A 75 -3.43 7.40 14.93
CA LYS A 75 -2.58 6.33 15.48
C LYS A 75 -1.98 5.50 14.37
N SER A 76 -0.85 4.87 14.68
CA SER A 76 -0.22 3.91 13.78
C SER A 76 -0.87 2.53 13.88
N CYS A 77 -0.73 1.70 12.84
CA CYS A 77 -1.24 0.33 12.88
C CYS A 77 -0.55 -0.51 13.95
N ALA A 78 0.73 -0.24 14.24
CA ALA A 78 1.47 -0.82 15.35
C ALA A 78 0.82 -0.53 16.71
N GLU A 79 0.35 0.71 16.94
CA GLU A 79 -0.31 1.11 18.19
C GLU A 79 -1.73 0.58 18.33
N ILE A 80 -2.44 0.41 17.21
CA ILE A 80 -3.82 -0.08 17.21
C ILE A 80 -3.88 -1.59 17.44
N THR A 81 -2.96 -2.34 16.83
CA THR A 81 -3.00 -3.82 16.85
C THR A 81 -2.01 -4.43 17.85
N GLY A 82 -0.98 -3.69 18.26
CA GLY A 82 0.10 -4.19 19.11
C GLY A 82 1.06 -5.16 18.40
N VAL A 83 0.88 -5.39 17.10
CA VAL A 83 1.69 -6.30 16.29
C VAL A 83 3.04 -5.65 15.99
N LYS A 84 4.12 -6.36 16.35
CA LYS A 84 5.51 -5.93 16.13
C LYS A 84 6.22 -6.71 15.03
N SER A 85 5.64 -7.83 14.58
CA SER A 85 6.23 -8.73 13.59
C SER A 85 5.16 -9.37 12.72
N CYS A 86 5.53 -9.76 11.49
CA CYS A 86 4.63 -10.48 10.58
C CYS A 86 4.07 -11.80 11.14
N SER A 87 4.80 -12.42 12.06
CA SER A 87 4.37 -13.63 12.78
C SER A 87 3.10 -13.43 13.61
N ASP A 88 2.82 -12.21 14.07
CA ASP A 88 1.63 -11.90 14.88
C ASP A 88 0.37 -11.69 14.02
N CYS A 89 0.53 -11.53 12.70
CA CYS A 89 -0.57 -11.32 11.74
C CYS A 89 -1.01 -12.58 11.01
N LEU A 90 -0.15 -13.60 10.96
CA LEU A 90 -0.35 -14.86 10.22
C LEU A 90 -0.86 -16.00 11.11
N ARG A 91 -1.37 -15.68 12.30
CA ARG A 91 -1.75 -16.67 13.32
C ARG A 91 -3.21 -17.08 13.22
#